data_AF-A0AAE1PGY9-F1
#
_entry.id   AF-A0AAE1PGY9-F1
#
_cell.length_a   1.000
_cell.length_b   1.000
_cell.length_c   1.000
_cell.angle_alpha   90.00
_cell.angle_beta   90.00
_cell.angle_gamma   90.00
#
_symmetry.space_group_name_H-M   'P 1'
#
loop_
_entity.id
_entity.type
_entity.pdbx_description
1 polymer ?
#
loop_
_entity_poly.entity_id
_entity_poly.type
_entity_poly.pdbx_seq_one_letter_code
_entity_poly.pdbx_strand_id
1 'polypeptide(L)'
;MGQLQLRLKQDVATRWNSTYYIMKLITEVKEPLISTLALMNPQLPSLSMEEWEIIKEACDVLRPFEEVTVELSSERFVTGSKAILMARGLQRATAYRQRNLSTYQPVRELINTLMAELSKRFVGIEQVNVLAEAALLDPKFKKQAFVHENHADDAQTRVVGLVVAVSRGARPPPPATPSSACTEEGEDDPPSNTPKGTVPLVGADFEERVTSLRPGIPNPIIGATLEV
;
A
#
# COMPACT_ATOMS: atom_id res chain seq x y z
N MET A 1 -23.60 -26.64 -2.68
CA MET A 1 -23.07 -25.28 -2.94
C MET A 1 -21.56 -25.38 -2.92
N GLY A 2 -20.88 -25.23 -4.06
CA GLY A 2 -19.42 -25.38 -4.13
C GLY A 2 -18.73 -24.20 -3.46
N GLN A 3 -18.02 -24.45 -2.35
CA GLN A 3 -17.09 -23.47 -1.82
C GLN A 3 -15.98 -23.23 -2.85
N LEU A 4 -15.60 -21.96 -3.05
CA LEU A 4 -14.46 -21.61 -3.88
C LEU A 4 -13.21 -22.32 -3.33
N GLN A 5 -12.46 -23.02 -4.18
CA GLN A 5 -11.23 -23.69 -3.78
C GLN A 5 -10.20 -22.65 -3.36
N LEU A 6 -10.03 -22.47 -2.06
CA LEU A 6 -8.96 -21.65 -1.50
C LEU A 6 -7.69 -22.49 -1.48
N ARG A 7 -6.68 -22.08 -2.26
CA ARG A 7 -5.37 -22.71 -2.22
C ARG A 7 -4.60 -22.21 -1.02
N LEU A 8 -4.17 -23.14 -0.16
CA LEU A 8 -3.27 -22.85 0.95
C LEU A 8 -1.96 -22.30 0.37
N LYS A 9 -1.64 -21.05 0.71
CA LYS A 9 -0.31 -20.49 0.45
C LYS A 9 0.57 -20.84 1.63
N GLN A 10 1.71 -21.49 1.37
CA GLN A 10 2.68 -21.79 2.42
C GLN A 10 3.40 -20.51 2.86
N ASP A 11 3.81 -20.47 4.14
CA ASP A 11 4.56 -19.35 4.69
C ASP A 11 5.96 -19.35 4.10
N VAL A 12 6.43 -18.18 3.70
CA VAL A 12 7.77 -17.97 3.17
C VAL A 12 8.41 -16.93 4.06
N ALA A 13 9.32 -17.37 4.93
CA ALA A 13 9.91 -16.55 5.98
C ALA A 13 10.57 -15.24 5.46
N THR A 14 10.99 -15.21 4.19
CA THR A 14 11.59 -14.03 3.55
C THR A 14 10.56 -13.00 3.04
N ARG A 15 9.27 -13.33 3.03
CA ARG A 15 8.18 -12.47 2.53
C ARG A 15 7.03 -12.42 3.53
N TRP A 16 7.00 -11.34 4.31
CA TRP A 16 5.98 -11.11 5.35
C TRP A 16 4.52 -11.22 4.83
N ASN A 17 4.28 -10.89 3.55
CA ASN A 17 2.95 -11.03 2.91
C ASN A 17 2.41 -12.47 2.97
N SER A 18 3.29 -13.48 2.93
CA SER A 18 2.87 -14.88 2.99
C SER A 18 2.24 -15.23 4.33
N THR A 19 2.83 -14.77 5.44
CA THR A 19 2.27 -14.89 6.79
C THR A 19 0.92 -14.18 6.90
N TYR A 20 0.79 -12.96 6.36
CA TYR A 20 -0.48 -12.25 6.30
C TYR A 20 -1.57 -13.04 5.54
N TYR A 21 -1.25 -13.59 4.38
CA TYR A 21 -2.21 -14.36 3.59
C TYR A 21 -2.66 -15.64 4.29
N ILE A 22 -1.79 -16.29 5.06
CA ILE A 22 -2.17 -17.44 5.88
C ILE A 22 -3.13 -17.04 6.99
N MET A 23 -2.81 -15.99 7.75
CA MET A 23 -3.68 -15.52 8.83
C MET A 23 -5.06 -15.12 8.30
N LYS A 24 -5.10 -14.41 7.17
CA LYS A 24 -6.34 -14.05 6.47
C LYS A 24 -7.11 -15.29 5.99
N LEU A 25 -6.43 -16.25 5.39
CA LEU A 25 -7.07 -17.47 4.91
C LEU A 25 -7.67 -18.28 6.07
N ILE A 26 -6.90 -18.50 7.14
CA ILE A 26 -7.32 -19.28 8.31
C ILE A 26 -8.58 -18.65 8.94
N THR A 27 -8.66 -17.32 8.98
CA THR A 27 -9.86 -16.62 9.46
C THR A 27 -11.06 -16.73 8.51
N GLU A 28 -10.84 -16.76 7.19
CA GLU A 28 -11.91 -17.00 6.19
C GLU A 28 -12.45 -18.45 6.22
N VAL A 29 -11.59 -19.44 6.50
CA VAL A 29 -11.97 -20.87 6.55
C VAL A 29 -12.20 -21.40 7.98
N LYS A 30 -12.43 -20.51 8.95
CA LYS A 30 -12.55 -20.86 10.38
C LYS A 30 -13.45 -22.08 10.64
N GLU A 31 -14.70 -22.04 10.20
CA GLU A 31 -15.68 -23.10 10.51
C GLU A 31 -15.40 -24.45 9.84
N PRO A 32 -15.11 -24.54 8.53
CA PRO A 32 -14.71 -25.81 7.93
C PRO A 32 -13.38 -26.32 8.53
N LEU A 33 -12.45 -25.43 8.86
CA LEU A 33 -11.17 -25.83 9.48
C LEU A 33 -11.39 -26.45 10.87
N ILE A 34 -12.18 -25.82 11.74
CA ILE A 34 -12.50 -26.34 13.07
C ILE A 34 -13.22 -27.70 12.95
N SER A 35 -14.21 -27.80 12.05
CA SER A 35 -14.99 -29.03 11.85
C SER A 35 -14.13 -30.20 11.35
N THR A 36 -13.25 -29.93 10.37
CA THR A 36 -12.36 -30.96 9.82
C THR A 36 -11.27 -31.38 10.80
N LEU A 37 -10.68 -30.44 11.55
CA LEU A 37 -9.71 -30.76 12.60
C LEU A 37 -10.32 -31.61 13.71
N ALA A 38 -11.54 -31.29 14.14
CA ALA A 38 -12.26 -32.08 15.13
C ALA A 38 -12.50 -33.53 14.66
N LEU A 39 -12.73 -33.74 13.36
CA LEU A 39 -12.97 -35.07 12.79
C LEU A 39 -11.68 -35.85 12.50
N MET A 40 -10.65 -35.19 11.96
CA MET A 40 -9.44 -35.85 11.46
C MET A 40 -8.33 -35.95 12.50
N ASN A 41 -8.21 -34.96 13.40
CA ASN A 41 -7.13 -34.93 14.37
C ASN A 41 -7.53 -34.17 15.65
N PRO A 42 -8.41 -34.79 16.48
CA PRO A 42 -8.96 -34.15 17.69
C PRO A 42 -7.93 -33.87 18.78
N GLN A 43 -6.71 -34.40 18.66
CA GLN A 43 -5.61 -34.16 19.60
C GLN A 43 -4.86 -32.85 19.31
N LEU A 44 -5.09 -32.24 18.14
CA LEU A 44 -4.47 -30.96 17.79
C LEU A 44 -5.10 -29.84 18.63
N PRO A 45 -4.32 -29.02 19.35
CA PRO A 45 -4.88 -27.89 20.09
C PRO A 45 -5.58 -26.92 19.13
N SER A 46 -6.85 -26.63 19.41
CA SER A 46 -7.63 -25.62 18.69
C SER A 46 -7.32 -24.24 19.25
N LEU A 47 -7.30 -23.23 18.38
CA LEU A 47 -7.26 -21.83 18.80
C LEU A 47 -8.50 -21.47 19.62
N SER A 48 -8.29 -20.78 20.73
CA SER A 48 -9.32 -20.16 21.55
C SER A 48 -10.06 -19.06 20.78
N MET A 49 -11.28 -18.72 21.22
CA MET A 49 -12.05 -17.63 20.62
C MET A 49 -11.30 -16.29 20.68
N GLU A 50 -10.53 -16.06 21.74
CA GLU A 50 -9.69 -14.87 21.87
C GLU A 50 -8.58 -14.84 20.81
N GLU A 51 -7.87 -15.95 20.60
CA GLU A 51 -6.82 -16.04 19.57
C GLU A 51 -7.38 -15.81 18.16
N TRP A 52 -8.59 -16.30 17.88
CA TRP A 52 -9.27 -16.03 16.60
C TRP A 52 -9.53 -14.53 16.38
N GLU A 53 -10.01 -13.82 17.40
CA GLU A 53 -10.25 -12.37 17.30
C GLU A 53 -8.93 -11.59 17.22
N ILE A 54 -7.88 -12.01 17.92
CA ILE A 54 -6.54 -11.43 17.82
C ILE A 54 -6.02 -11.52 16.38
N ILE A 55 -6.09 -12.70 15.76
CA ILE A 55 -5.61 -12.91 14.37
C ILE A 55 -6.40 -12.04 13.39
N LYS A 56 -7.73 -11.97 13.57
CA LYS A 56 -8.60 -11.16 12.73
C LYS A 56 -8.26 -9.67 12.84
N GLU A 57 -8.12 -9.15 14.05
CA GLU A 57 -7.78 -7.74 14.25
C GLU A 57 -6.35 -7.43 13.76
N ALA A 58 -5.40 -8.34 13.96
CA ALA A 58 -4.05 -8.22 13.39
C ALA A 58 -4.08 -8.15 11.85
N CYS A 59 -4.91 -8.96 11.20
CA CYS A 59 -5.11 -8.88 9.74
C CYS A 59 -5.68 -7.52 9.33
N ASP A 60 -6.60 -6.94 10.10
CA ASP A 60 -7.18 -5.63 9.81
C ASP A 60 -6.21 -4.46 10.05
N VAL A 61 -5.22 -4.64 10.92
CA VAL A 61 -4.09 -3.72 11.11
C VAL A 61 -3.09 -3.83 9.96
N LEU A 62 -2.79 -5.05 9.50
CA LEU A 62 -1.78 -5.31 8.46
C LEU A 62 -2.29 -5.09 7.03
N ARG A 63 -3.61 -5.18 6.80
CA ARG A 63 -4.22 -4.98 5.48
C ARG A 63 -3.70 -3.75 4.71
N PRO A 64 -3.68 -2.52 5.26
CA PRO A 64 -3.19 -1.37 4.52
C PRO A 64 -1.71 -1.49 4.14
N PHE A 65 -0.89 -2.19 4.92
CA PHE A 65 0.52 -2.43 4.58
C PHE A 65 0.65 -3.38 3.40
N GLU A 66 -0.22 -4.38 3.31
CA GLU A 66 -0.22 -5.33 2.20
C GLU A 66 -0.66 -4.63 0.92
N GLU A 67 -1.75 -3.86 0.98
CA GLU A 67 -2.26 -3.09 -0.16
C GLU A 67 -1.20 -2.14 -0.72
N VAL A 68 -0.53 -1.39 0.16
CA VAL A 68 0.57 -0.49 -0.22
C VAL A 68 1.77 -1.26 -0.78
N THR A 69 2.13 -2.39 -0.19
CA THR A 69 3.27 -3.20 -0.66
C THR A 69 3.00 -3.77 -2.04
N VAL A 70 1.80 -4.28 -2.29
CA VAL A 70 1.39 -4.79 -3.61
C VAL A 70 1.39 -3.68 -4.64
N GLU A 71 0.81 -2.52 -4.30
CA GLU A 71 0.76 -1.35 -5.19
C GLU A 71 2.16 -0.84 -5.55
N LEU A 72 3.08 -0.77 -4.57
CA LEU A 72 4.46 -0.30 -4.79
C LEU A 72 5.36 -1.35 -5.46
N SER A 73 5.04 -2.63 -5.31
CA SER A 73 5.76 -3.75 -5.98
C SER A 73 5.28 -3.98 -7.41
N SER A 74 4.30 -3.22 -7.89
CA SER A 74 3.83 -3.32 -9.28
C SER A 74 4.86 -2.73 -10.25
N GLU A 75 5.36 -3.56 -11.15
CA GLU A 75 6.31 -3.15 -12.20
C GLU A 75 5.67 -2.39 -13.37
N ARG A 76 4.34 -2.45 -13.50
CA ARG A 76 3.62 -1.93 -14.68
C ARG A 76 3.44 -0.41 -14.70
N PHE A 77 3.65 0.27 -13.58
CA PHE A 77 3.39 1.70 -13.44
C PHE A 77 4.46 2.38 -12.61
N VAL A 78 4.62 3.70 -12.77
CA VAL A 78 5.54 4.50 -11.96
C VAL A 78 5.04 4.54 -10.51
N THR A 79 5.67 3.76 -9.64
CA THR A 79 5.34 3.68 -8.21
C THR A 79 6.11 4.71 -7.38
N GLY A 80 7.27 5.19 -7.88
CA GLY A 80 8.10 6.18 -7.20
C GLY A 80 7.37 7.47 -6.85
N SER A 81 6.49 7.97 -7.71
CA SER A 81 5.69 9.18 -7.44
C SER A 81 4.68 9.02 -6.31
N LYS A 82 4.27 7.77 -6.00
CA LYS A 82 3.31 7.43 -4.95
C LYS A 82 3.96 7.17 -3.61
N ALA A 83 5.25 6.86 -3.56
CA ALA A 83 5.95 6.37 -2.37
C ALA A 83 5.77 7.29 -1.14
N ILE A 84 5.93 8.61 -1.34
CA ILE A 84 5.74 9.61 -0.27
C ILE A 84 4.30 9.60 0.25
N LEU A 85 3.30 9.58 -0.64
CA LEU A 85 1.89 9.55 -0.25
C LEU A 85 1.54 8.27 0.48
N MET A 86 2.03 7.12 0.00
CA MET A 86 1.75 5.83 0.60
C MET A 86 2.36 5.70 2.00
N ALA A 87 3.61 6.15 2.19
CA ALA A 87 4.24 6.19 3.51
C ALA A 87 3.44 7.06 4.50
N ARG A 88 2.99 8.24 4.06
CA ARG A 88 2.12 9.12 4.85
C ARG A 88 0.76 8.48 5.14
N GLY A 89 0.18 7.79 4.16
CA GLY A 89 -1.09 7.07 4.29
C GLY A 89 -1.00 5.99 5.38
N LEU A 90 0.05 5.18 5.35
CA LEU A 90 0.34 4.18 6.38
C LEU A 90 0.50 4.81 7.76
N GLN A 91 1.31 5.87 7.89
CA GLN A 91 1.49 6.57 9.16
C GLN A 91 0.16 7.08 9.73
N ARG A 92 -0.72 7.65 8.90
CA ARG A 92 -2.05 8.10 9.34
C ARG A 92 -2.96 6.94 9.74
N ALA A 93 -3.00 5.87 8.95
CA ALA A 93 -3.80 4.69 9.24
C ALA A 93 -3.37 4.04 10.56
N THR A 94 -2.06 3.88 10.79
CA THR A 94 -1.51 3.34 12.03
C THR A 94 -1.74 4.29 13.21
N ALA A 95 -1.56 5.59 13.05
CA ALA A 95 -1.86 6.57 14.10
C ALA A 95 -3.34 6.59 14.49
N TYR A 96 -4.25 6.41 13.54
CA TYR A 96 -5.68 6.27 13.82
C TYR A 96 -5.98 5.02 14.66
N ARG A 97 -5.34 3.88 14.35
CA ARG A 97 -5.43 2.65 15.16
C ARG A 97 -4.82 2.84 16.55
N GLN A 98 -3.73 3.59 16.68
CA GLN A 98 -3.11 3.87 17.97
C GLN A 98 -4.02 4.69 18.91
N ARG A 99 -4.89 5.54 18.35
CA ARG A 99 -5.92 6.28 19.12
C ARG A 99 -7.11 5.41 19.51
N ASN A 100 -7.41 4.38 18.72
CA ASN A 100 -8.50 3.43 18.96
C ASN A 100 -7.90 2.10 19.41
N LEU A 101 -7.38 2.07 20.63
CA LEU A 101 -6.61 0.95 21.15
C LEU A 101 -7.42 -0.35 21.15
N SER A 102 -6.81 -1.41 20.60
CA SER A 102 -7.32 -2.78 20.72
C SER A 102 -7.45 -3.18 22.19
N THR A 103 -8.48 -3.97 22.48
CA THR A 103 -8.62 -4.65 23.78
C THR A 103 -7.49 -5.64 24.01
N TYR A 104 -7.02 -6.30 22.95
CA TYR A 104 -6.01 -7.35 23.02
C TYR A 104 -4.61 -6.76 23.09
N GLN A 105 -3.80 -7.25 24.04
CA GLN A 105 -2.42 -6.79 24.17
C GLN A 105 -1.65 -6.98 22.84
N PRO A 106 -1.55 -8.19 22.25
CA PRO A 106 -0.61 -8.43 21.16
C PRO A 106 -0.83 -7.51 19.95
N VAL A 107 -2.09 -7.13 19.71
CA VAL A 107 -2.47 -6.19 18.64
C VAL A 107 -1.98 -4.77 18.95
N ARG A 108 -2.05 -4.33 20.22
CA ARG A 108 -1.47 -3.03 20.63
C ARG A 108 0.04 -3.00 20.44
N GLU A 109 0.74 -4.06 20.80
CA GLU A 109 2.18 -4.18 20.56
C GLU A 109 2.52 -4.11 19.08
N LEU A 110 1.76 -4.83 18.24
CA LEU A 110 1.89 -4.77 16.80
C LEU A 110 1.73 -3.33 16.27
N ILE A 111 0.66 -2.63 16.65
CA ILE A 111 0.40 -1.25 16.22
C ILE A 111 1.53 -0.31 16.64
N ASN A 112 1.98 -0.40 17.90
CA ASN A 112 3.06 0.45 18.42
C ASN A 112 4.38 0.18 17.70
N THR A 113 4.69 -1.09 17.43
CA THR A 113 5.91 -1.49 16.71
C THR A 113 5.88 -0.99 15.27
N LEU A 114 4.74 -1.15 14.59
CA LEU A 114 4.54 -0.64 13.23
C LEU A 114 4.71 0.88 13.18
N MET A 115 4.12 1.62 14.11
CA MET A 115 4.25 3.07 14.15
C MET A 115 5.70 3.52 14.40
N ALA A 116 6.41 2.84 15.30
CA ALA A 116 7.81 3.12 15.59
C ALA A 116 8.70 2.88 14.35
N GLU A 117 8.52 1.74 13.68
CA GLU A 117 9.28 1.40 12.46
C GLU A 117 8.93 2.30 11.27
N LEU A 118 7.65 2.65 11.08
CA LEU A 118 7.24 3.63 10.07
C LEU A 118 7.91 4.98 10.30
N SER A 119 7.94 5.44 11.55
CA SER A 119 8.57 6.72 11.90
C SER A 119 10.07 6.66 11.66
N LYS A 120 10.73 5.58 12.09
CA LYS A 120 12.18 5.38 11.92
C LYS A 120 12.61 5.30 10.46
N ARG A 121 11.89 4.52 9.64
CA ARG A 121 12.29 4.26 8.24
C ARG A 121 11.88 5.37 7.29
N PHE A 122 10.78 6.08 7.57
CA PHE A 122 10.20 7.07 6.65
C PHE A 122 10.31 8.52 7.11
N VAL A 123 11.01 8.84 8.21
CA VAL A 123 11.26 10.22 8.64
C VAL A 123 11.87 11.10 7.54
N GLY A 124 12.73 10.50 6.71
CA GLY A 124 13.52 11.17 5.68
C GLY A 124 13.01 10.98 4.25
N ILE A 125 11.78 10.48 4.05
CA ILE A 125 11.33 10.03 2.72
C ILE A 125 11.16 11.20 1.74
N GLU A 126 10.79 12.39 2.22
CA GLU A 126 10.60 13.60 1.40
C GLU A 126 11.91 14.20 0.91
N GLN A 127 13.03 13.89 1.57
CA GLN A 127 14.37 14.37 1.21
C GLN A 127 15.06 13.45 0.21
N VAL A 128 14.49 12.28 -0.10
CA VAL A 128 15.02 11.41 -1.14
C VAL A 128 14.73 12.04 -2.49
N ASN A 129 15.75 12.64 -3.11
CA ASN A 129 15.62 13.43 -4.35
C ASN A 129 14.79 12.72 -5.42
N VAL A 130 15.08 11.45 -5.72
CA VAL A 130 14.37 10.68 -6.75
C VAL A 130 12.88 10.56 -6.45
N LEU A 131 12.50 10.28 -5.20
CA LEU A 131 11.09 10.15 -4.81
C LEU A 131 10.38 11.50 -4.78
N ALA A 132 11.07 12.55 -4.28
CA ALA A 132 10.54 13.90 -4.22
C ALA A 132 10.31 14.48 -5.62
N GLU A 133 11.29 14.33 -6.52
CA GLU A 133 11.19 14.78 -7.90
C GLU A 133 10.13 14.00 -8.65
N ALA A 134 10.07 12.66 -8.50
CA ALA A 134 9.02 11.85 -9.11
C ALA A 134 7.62 12.24 -8.63
N ALA A 135 7.45 12.46 -7.32
CA ALA A 135 6.17 12.88 -6.75
C ALA A 135 5.76 14.29 -7.20
N LEU A 136 6.71 15.21 -7.32
CA LEU A 136 6.46 16.58 -7.79
C LEU A 136 6.09 16.61 -9.28
N LEU A 137 6.74 15.79 -10.10
CA LEU A 137 6.49 15.69 -11.53
C LEU A 137 5.16 15.02 -11.87
N ASP A 138 4.59 14.24 -10.95
CA ASP A 138 3.28 13.63 -11.13
C ASP A 138 2.17 14.69 -11.04
N PRO A 139 1.41 14.95 -12.13
CA PRO A 139 0.37 15.97 -12.15
C PRO A 139 -0.73 15.76 -11.11
N LYS A 140 -0.92 14.52 -10.64
CA LYS A 140 -1.92 14.16 -9.64
C LYS A 140 -1.55 14.63 -8.23
N PHE A 141 -0.26 14.78 -7.95
CA PHE A 141 0.22 15.08 -6.59
C PHE A 141 0.89 16.45 -6.51
N LYS A 142 1.89 16.72 -7.36
CA LYS A 142 2.69 17.95 -7.32
C LYS A 142 3.16 18.24 -5.87
N LYS A 143 3.02 19.48 -5.40
CA LYS A 143 3.36 19.87 -4.02
C LYS A 143 2.47 19.21 -2.95
N GLN A 144 1.30 18.69 -3.31
CA GLN A 144 0.37 18.07 -2.35
C GLN A 144 0.90 16.73 -1.81
N ALA A 145 1.90 16.13 -2.49
CA ALA A 145 2.58 14.92 -2.01
C ALA A 145 3.31 15.14 -0.67
N PHE A 146 3.72 16.37 -0.37
CA PHE A 146 4.61 16.70 0.75
C PHE A 146 3.82 17.13 1.99
N VAL A 147 4.36 16.85 3.18
CA VAL A 147 3.95 17.45 4.44
C VAL A 147 4.62 18.80 4.58
N HIS A 148 5.92 18.87 4.30
CA HIS A 148 6.72 20.05 4.55
C HIS A 148 6.94 20.81 3.24
N GLU A 149 6.48 22.07 3.21
CA GLU A 149 6.56 22.91 2.00
C GLU A 149 8.00 23.18 1.56
N ASN A 150 8.93 23.28 2.51
CA ASN A 150 10.36 23.42 2.23
C ASN A 150 10.90 22.28 1.34
N HIS A 151 10.53 21.01 1.62
CA HIS A 151 10.99 19.89 0.78
C HIS A 151 10.36 19.92 -0.62
N ALA A 152 9.13 20.40 -0.74
CA ALA A 152 8.46 20.57 -2.02
C ALA A 152 9.14 21.68 -2.86
N ASP A 153 9.52 22.79 -2.22
CA ASP A 153 10.23 23.91 -2.84
C ASP A 153 11.66 23.52 -3.24
N ASP A 154 12.36 22.76 -2.41
CA ASP A 154 13.67 22.20 -2.71
C ASP A 154 13.61 21.27 -3.92
N ALA A 155 12.61 20.37 -3.96
CA ALA A 155 12.37 19.49 -5.10
C ALA A 155 12.05 20.29 -6.36
N GLN A 156 11.25 21.35 -6.25
CA GLN A 156 10.92 22.22 -7.39
C GLN A 156 12.17 22.93 -7.93
N THR A 157 12.99 23.47 -7.03
CA THR A 157 14.24 24.13 -7.40
C THR A 157 15.18 23.17 -8.13
N ARG A 158 15.30 21.92 -7.65
CA ARG A 158 16.08 20.88 -8.32
C ARG A 158 15.54 20.54 -9.71
N VAL A 159 14.24 20.28 -9.83
CA VAL A 159 13.60 19.96 -11.12
C VAL A 159 13.81 21.10 -12.13
N VAL A 160 13.61 22.35 -11.72
CA VAL A 160 13.84 23.52 -12.59
C VAL A 160 15.31 23.57 -13.01
N GLY A 161 16.26 23.37 -12.08
CA GLY A 161 17.69 23.31 -12.39
C GLY A 161 18.04 22.23 -13.43
N LEU A 162 17.45 21.03 -13.28
CA LEU A 162 17.62 19.94 -14.24
C LEU A 162 17.07 20.29 -15.63
N VAL A 163 15.89 20.90 -15.71
CA VAL A 163 15.30 21.35 -16.99
C VAL A 163 16.15 22.42 -17.67
N VAL A 164 16.71 23.36 -16.90
CA VAL A 164 17.63 24.38 -17.43
C VAL A 164 18.93 23.75 -17.95
N ALA A 165 19.45 22.73 -17.26
CA ALA A 165 20.64 22.01 -17.71
C ALA A 165 20.37 21.25 -19.03
N VAL A 166 19.26 20.51 -19.09
CA VAL A 166 18.85 19.75 -20.28
C VAL A 166 18.61 20.67 -21.49
N SER A 167 17.95 21.81 -21.30
CA SER A 167 17.70 22.78 -22.39
C SER A 167 18.97 23.43 -22.92
N ARG A 168 20.05 23.47 -22.13
CA ARG A 168 21.39 23.94 -22.54
C ARG A 168 22.27 22.83 -23.15
N GLY A 169 21.73 21.64 -23.38
CA GLY A 169 22.47 20.50 -23.93
C GLY A 169 23.42 19.82 -22.94
N ALA A 170 23.35 20.16 -21.65
CA ALA A 170 24.14 19.47 -20.62
C ALA A 170 23.49 18.11 -20.32
N ARG A 171 24.30 17.04 -20.33
CA ARG A 171 23.84 15.71 -19.93
C ARG A 171 23.52 15.73 -18.43
N PRO A 172 22.33 15.23 -17.99
CA PRO A 172 22.04 15.13 -16.58
C PRO A 172 23.07 14.23 -15.88
N PRO A 173 23.43 14.52 -14.62
CA PRO A 173 24.34 13.68 -13.86
C PRO A 173 23.77 12.25 -13.78
N PRO A 174 24.61 11.21 -13.87
CA PRO A 174 24.14 9.85 -13.72
C PRO A 174 23.45 9.67 -12.35
N PRO A 175 22.38 8.88 -12.27
CA PRO A 175 21.73 8.60 -10.99
C PRO A 175 22.78 8.03 -10.03
N ALA A 176 22.82 8.57 -8.80
CA ALA A 176 23.68 8.03 -7.76
C ALA A 176 23.29 6.58 -7.50
N THR A 177 24.16 5.65 -7.87
CA THR A 177 24.01 4.23 -7.54
C THR A 177 24.03 4.08 -6.01
N PRO A 178 23.00 3.50 -5.37
CA PRO A 178 23.21 2.92 -4.06
C PRO A 178 24.26 1.82 -4.22
N SER A 179 25.28 1.82 -3.37
CA SER A 179 26.35 0.82 -3.32
C SER A 179 25.75 -0.58 -3.38
N SER A 180 25.95 -1.28 -4.50
CA SER A 180 25.54 -2.66 -4.69
C SER A 180 26.36 -3.57 -3.79
N ALA A 181 25.68 -4.24 -2.88
CA ALA A 181 26.03 -5.57 -2.42
C ALA A 181 24.74 -6.39 -2.43
N CYS A 182 24.25 -6.70 -3.62
CA CYS A 182 23.25 -7.74 -3.82
C CYS A 182 23.80 -8.69 -4.88
N THR A 183 24.30 -9.82 -4.40
CA THR A 183 24.70 -10.97 -5.20
C THR A 183 23.47 -11.46 -5.97
N GLU A 184 23.60 -11.54 -7.28
CA GLU A 184 22.64 -12.23 -8.14
C GLU A 184 22.77 -13.74 -7.89
N GLU A 185 21.66 -14.39 -7.52
CA GLU A 185 21.45 -15.80 -7.85
C GLU A 185 20.08 -15.90 -8.55
N GLY A 186 20.10 -16.58 -9.70
CA GLY A 186 18.98 -16.66 -10.61
C GLY A 186 17.91 -17.67 -10.22
N GLU A 187 16.84 -17.61 -11.01
CA GLU A 187 16.18 -18.75 -11.69
C GLU A 187 14.65 -18.84 -11.51
N ASP A 188 14.01 -18.90 -12.68
CA ASP A 188 12.68 -19.42 -13.08
C ASP A 188 11.33 -18.78 -12.68
N ASP A 189 10.65 -18.28 -13.72
CA ASP A 189 9.21 -17.99 -13.83
C ASP A 189 8.36 -19.27 -14.03
N PRO A 190 7.11 -19.30 -13.51
CA PRO A 190 5.98 -19.71 -14.35
C PRO A 190 4.67 -18.91 -14.11
N PRO A 191 3.60 -19.09 -14.93
CA PRO A 191 2.87 -17.97 -15.53
C PRO A 191 1.65 -17.43 -14.77
N SER A 192 1.25 -16.25 -15.23
CA SER A 192 0.11 -15.42 -14.85
C SER A 192 -1.26 -16.11 -14.73
N ASN A 193 -2.06 -15.69 -13.75
CA ASN A 193 -3.52 -15.63 -13.87
C ASN A 193 -4.12 -14.57 -12.92
N THR A 194 -4.79 -13.56 -13.49
CA THR A 194 -5.54 -12.53 -12.77
C THR A 194 -7.03 -12.89 -12.70
N PRO A 195 -7.72 -12.63 -11.58
CA PRO A 195 -9.12 -12.28 -11.59
C PRO A 195 -9.34 -10.81 -11.18
N LYS A 196 -10.44 -10.27 -11.72
CA LYS A 196 -10.84 -8.86 -11.76
C LYS A 196 -11.29 -8.33 -10.38
N GLY A 197 -10.83 -7.13 -10.07
CA GLY A 197 -11.68 -5.99 -9.69
C GLY A 197 -12.39 -6.03 -8.33
N THR A 198 -11.68 -5.59 -7.29
CA THR A 198 -12.30 -4.92 -6.14
C THR A 198 -11.54 -3.61 -5.92
N VAL A 199 -12.25 -2.48 -5.94
CA VAL A 199 -11.65 -1.15 -5.72
C VAL A 199 -11.21 -1.06 -4.26
N PRO A 200 -9.92 -0.76 -3.95
CA PRO A 200 -9.46 -0.64 -2.58
C PRO A 200 -10.12 0.53 -1.84
N LEU A 201 -10.54 0.29 -0.60
CA LEU A 201 -11.24 1.26 0.27
C LEU A 201 -10.41 2.54 0.52
N VAL A 202 -9.08 2.43 0.51
CA VAL A 202 -8.15 3.57 0.64
C VAL A 202 -8.17 4.49 -0.59
N GLY A 203 -8.49 3.95 -1.77
CA GLY A 203 -8.66 4.72 -3.00
C GLY A 203 -9.97 5.51 -3.02
N ALA A 204 -11.04 4.97 -2.44
CA ALA A 204 -12.37 5.59 -2.43
C ALA A 204 -12.40 6.90 -1.62
N ASP A 205 -11.79 6.91 -0.43
CA ASP A 205 -11.67 8.13 0.41
C ASP A 205 -10.84 9.23 -0.28
N PHE A 206 -9.92 8.84 -1.17
CA PHE A 206 -9.09 9.76 -1.94
C PHE A 206 -9.84 10.29 -3.18
N GLU A 207 -10.59 9.44 -3.88
CA GLU A 207 -11.38 9.83 -5.05
C GLU A 207 -12.51 10.81 -4.69
N GLU A 208 -13.12 10.67 -3.51
CA GLU A 208 -14.15 11.58 -2.97
C GLU A 208 -13.57 12.99 -2.66
N ARG A 209 -12.35 13.06 -2.13
CA ARG A 209 -11.64 14.33 -1.89
C ARG A 209 -11.17 15.00 -3.18
N VAL A 210 -10.85 14.22 -4.21
CA VAL A 210 -10.44 14.73 -5.52
C VAL A 210 -11.66 15.20 -6.35
N THR A 211 -12.80 14.52 -6.23
CA THR A 211 -14.04 14.90 -6.95
C THR A 211 -14.74 16.10 -6.34
N SER A 212 -14.73 16.25 -5.01
CA SER A 212 -15.33 17.40 -4.30
C SER A 212 -14.63 18.75 -4.54
N LEU A 213 -13.42 18.74 -5.12
CA LEU A 213 -12.62 19.94 -5.38
C LEU A 213 -12.64 20.41 -6.85
N ARG A 214 -13.41 19.75 -7.73
CA ARG A 214 -13.58 20.23 -9.11
C ARG A 214 -14.60 21.38 -9.14
N PRO A 215 -14.23 22.63 -9.51
CA PRO A 215 -15.22 23.65 -9.80
C PRO A 215 -16.06 23.19 -11.01
N GLY A 216 -17.38 23.23 -10.84
CA GLY A 216 -18.34 22.74 -11.82
C GLY A 216 -18.19 23.43 -13.18
N ILE A 217 -17.89 22.63 -14.21
CA ILE A 217 -18.03 23.05 -15.60
C ILE A 217 -19.44 22.61 -16.03
N PRO A 218 -20.31 23.53 -16.51
CA PRO A 218 -21.65 23.17 -16.94
C PRO A 218 -21.59 22.29 -18.21
N ASN A 219 -22.30 21.15 -18.17
CA ASN A 219 -22.46 20.23 -19.29
C ASN A 219 -23.09 20.93 -20.51
N PRO A 220 -22.50 20.85 -21.72
CA PRO A 220 -23.15 21.32 -22.93
C PRO A 220 -23.80 20.15 -23.68
N ILE A 221 -24.85 19.51 -23.13
CA ILE A 221 -25.75 18.66 -23.92
C ILE A 221 -27.18 18.74 -23.34
N ILE A 222 -27.97 19.67 -23.87
CA ILE A 222 -29.43 19.56 -23.95
C ILE A 222 -29.69 19.75 -25.45
N GLY A 223 -29.94 18.70 -26.22
CA GLY A 223 -31.27 18.09 -26.23
C GLY A 223 -32.19 18.90 -27.14
N ALA A 224 -31.87 18.96 -28.44
CA ALA A 224 -32.90 19.15 -29.44
C ALA A 224 -33.81 17.90 -29.36
N THR A 225 -35.12 18.05 -29.13
CA THR A 225 -36.20 17.82 -30.11
C THR A 225 -37.61 17.92 -29.45
N LEU A 226 -38.51 18.68 -30.10
CA LEU A 226 -39.99 18.59 -30.24
C LEU A 226 -41.02 19.20 -29.23
N GLU A 227 -41.82 20.10 -29.84
CA GLU A 227 -43.29 20.36 -29.77
C GLU A 227 -43.90 20.99 -28.50
N VAL A 228 -44.73 22.05 -28.57
CA VAL A 228 -45.79 22.47 -29.53
C VAL A 228 -45.70 23.96 -29.88
#